data_AF-A0A1C4DND3-F1
#
_entry.id   AF-A0A1C4DND3-F1
#
_cell.length_a   1.000
_cell.length_b   1.000
_cell.length_c   1.000
_cell.angle_alpha   90.00
_cell.angle_beta   90.00
_cell.angle_gamma   90.00
#
_symmetry.space_group_name_H-M   'P 1'
#
loop_
_entity.id
_entity.type
_entity.pdbx_description
1 polymer ?
#
loop_
_entity_poly.entity_id
_entity_poly.type
_entity_poly.pdbx_seq_one_letter_code
_entity_poly.pdbx_strand_id
1 'polypeptide(L)' 'MHSAHGIGYEVYKRKHAVRMQVEKQREQDYKESRRMIAALDRKVHANI' A
#
# COMPACT_ATOMS: atom_id res chain seq x y z
N MET A 1 3.40 3.39 -19.40
CA MET A 1 3.16 2.82 -18.04
C MET A 1 3.40 3.92 -17.02
N HIS A 2 2.39 4.74 -16.75
CA HIS A 2 2.42 5.73 -15.66
C HIS A 2 2.11 5.00 -14.35
N SER A 3 3.07 5.03 -13.44
CA SER A 3 3.12 4.19 -12.23
C SER A 3 2.19 4.69 -11.14
N ALA A 4 1.68 3.77 -10.31
CA ALA A 4 0.76 3.99 -9.18
C ALA A 4 1.23 4.98 -8.09
N HIS A 5 2.43 5.55 -8.19
CA HIS A 5 2.98 6.53 -7.23
C HIS A 5 3.75 7.68 -7.91
N GLY A 6 3.51 7.96 -9.19
CA GLY A 6 4.18 9.05 -9.92
C GLY A 6 5.68 8.85 -10.21
N ILE A 7 6.26 7.71 -9.79
CA ILE A 7 7.66 7.36 -10.01
C ILE A 7 7.76 6.30 -11.11
N GLY A 8 8.40 6.63 -12.24
CA GLY A 8 8.69 5.66 -13.31
C GLY A 8 9.55 4.48 -12.84
N TYR A 9 9.35 3.30 -13.45
CA TYR A 9 10.05 2.06 -13.08
C TYR A 9 11.58 2.18 -13.10
N GLU A 10 12.13 2.88 -14.09
CA GLU A 10 13.57 3.13 -14.19
C GLU A 10 14.13 3.96 -13.02
N VAL A 11 13.36 4.94 -12.54
CA VAL A 11 13.75 5.78 -11.39
C VAL A 11 13.69 4.96 -10.09
N TYR A 12 12.65 4.16 -9.93
CA TYR A 12 12.50 3.22 -8.82
C TYR A 12 13.67 2.20 -8.77
N LYS A 13 14.04 1.60 -9.91
CA LYS A 13 15.08 0.58 -9.99
C LYS A 13 16.48 1.14 -9.69
N ARG A 14 16.79 2.33 -10.18
CA ARG A 14 18.15 2.91 -10.12
C ARG A 14 18.44 3.63 -8.80
N LYS A 15 17.43 4.17 -8.10
CA LYS A 15 17.63 4.99 -6.90
C LYS A 15 17.15 4.25 -5.65
N HIS A 16 18.09 3.72 -4.86
CA HIS A 16 17.77 2.95 -3.64
C HIS A 16 16.87 3.72 -2.65
N ALA A 17 17.17 5.00 -2.39
CA ALA A 17 16.37 5.83 -1.50
C ALA A 17 14.91 5.98 -1.99
N VAL A 18 14.72 6.14 -3.31
CA VAL A 18 13.39 6.23 -3.92
C VAL A 18 12.65 4.91 -3.78
N ARG A 19 13.32 3.77 -3.99
CA ARG A 19 12.75 2.44 -3.73
C ARG A 19 12.30 2.29 -2.28
N MET A 20 13.15 2.66 -1.32
CA MET A 20 12.79 2.57 0.10
C MET A 20 11.57 3.42 0.46
N GLN A 21 11.44 4.62 -0.10
CA GLN A 21 10.27 5.47 0.10
C GLN A 21 8.99 4.82 -0.46
N VAL A 22 9.05 4.29 -1.68
CA VAL A 22 7.92 3.61 -2.32
C VAL A 22 7.49 2.37 -1.53
N GLU A 23 8.42 1.52 -1.14
CA GLU A 23 8.10 0.29 -0.40
C GLU A 23 7.57 0.59 1.01
N LYS A 24 8.07 1.64 1.67
CA LYS A 24 7.52 2.10 2.96
C LYS A 24 6.06 2.55 2.83
N GLN A 25 5.73 3.32 1.79
CA GLN A 25 4.34 3.73 1.54
C GLN A 25 3.46 2.52 1.25
N ARG A 26 3.91 1.60 0.39
CA ARG A 26 3.18 0.36 0.08
C ARG A 26 2.88 -0.48 1.31
N GLU A 27 3.83 -0.58 2.24
CA GLU A 27 3.62 -1.30 3.50
C GLU A 27 2.56 -0.61 4.38
N GLN A 28 2.56 0.72 4.44
CA GLN A 28 1.55 1.49 5.18
C GLN A 28 0.16 1.29 4.58
N ASP A 29 0.03 1.45 3.26
CA ASP A 29 -1.24 1.28 2.54
C ASP A 29 -1.78 -0.15 2.72
N TYR A 30 -0.91 -1.16 2.67
CA TYR A 30 -1.29 -2.55 2.91
C TYR A 30 -1.82 -2.75 4.35
N LYS A 31 -1.10 -2.24 5.36
CA LYS A 31 -1.52 -2.34 6.77
C LYS A 31 -2.86 -1.65 7.01
N GLU A 32 -3.07 -0.48 6.44
CA GLU A 32 -4.34 0.26 6.54
C GLU A 32 -5.48 -0.50 5.88
N SER A 33 -5.28 -0.97 4.65
CA SER A 33 -6.25 -1.80 3.93
C SER A 33 -6.65 -3.04 4.73
N ARG A 34 -5.68 -3.75 5.31
CA ARG A 34 -5.93 -4.93 6.17
C ARG A 34 -6.75 -4.57 7.42
N ARG A 35 -6.49 -3.41 8.04
CA ARG A 35 -7.27 -2.93 9.19
C ARG A 35 -8.72 -2.61 8.81
N MET A 36 -8.92 -1.97 7.66
CA MET A 36 -10.27 -1.64 7.15
C MET A 36 -11.07 -2.91 6.86
N ILE A 37 -10.47 -3.88 6.16
CA ILE A 37 -11.11 -5.17 5.87
C ILE A 37 -11.49 -5.88 7.18
N ALA A 38 -10.57 -5.97 8.14
CA ALA A 38 -10.85 -6.60 9.43
C ALA A 38 -11.96 -5.87 10.22
N ALA A 39 -12.05 -4.55 10.11
CA ALA A 39 -13.11 -3.78 10.75
C ALA A 39 -14.48 -4.01 10.07
N LEU A 40 -14.52 -4.10 8.75
CA LEU A 40 -15.71 -4.44 7.99
C LEU A 40 -16.19 -5.85 8.33
N ASP A 41 -15.27 -6.82 8.32
CA ASP A 41 -15.52 -8.21 8.65
C ASP A 41 -16.17 -8.38 10.02
N ARG A 42 -15.63 -7.69 11.05
CA ARG A 42 -16.24 -7.67 12.39
C ARG A 42 -17.67 -7.11 12.39
N LYS A 43 -17.94 -6.04 11.63
CA LYS A 43 -19.28 -5.44 11.56
C LYS A 43 -20.30 -6.35 10.88
N VAL A 44 -19.89 -7.05 9.82
CA VAL A 44 -20.76 -8.02 9.13
C VAL A 44 -21.10 -9.17 10.06
N HIS A 45 -20.10 -9.77 10.71
CA HIS A 45 -20.31 -10.91 11.60
C HIS A 45 -20.98 -10.56 12.94
N ALA A 46 -20.90 -9.31 13.41
CA ALA A 46 -21.59 -8.88 14.63
C ALA A 46 -23.09 -8.58 14.43
N ASN A 47 -23.53 -8.45 13.17
CA ASN A 47 -24.92 -8.13 12.80
C ASN A 47 -25.70 -9.35 12.28
N ILE A 48 -25.15 -10.55 12.44
CA ILE A 48 -25.77 -11.85 12.13
C ILE A 48 -25.84 -12.64 13.44
#